data_AF-A0A833VJH5-F1
#
_entry.id   AF-A0A833VJH5-F1
#
_cell.length_a   1.000
_cell.length_b   1.000
_cell.length_c   1.000
_cell.angle_alpha   90.00
_cell.angle_beta   90.00
_cell.angle_gamma   90.00
#
_symmetry.space_group_name_H-M   'P 1'
#
loop_
_entity.id
_entity.type
_entity.pdbx_description
1 polymer ?
#
loop_
_entity_poly.entity_id
_entity_poly.type
_entity_poly.pdbx_seq_one_letter_code
_entity_poly.pdbx_strand_id
1 'polypeptide(L)'
;MKAWYTLLTLRIVQGDRRLDVIPGSKACTIILDDKRSVWRKEDRENLIEMVAYNFFASSCQSSYPPHKSLSELKIDKREADGTLASILDVLKRAYQQFLVMDSQITAVQPDVRSILKDMRK
;
A
#
# COMPACT_ATOMS: atom_id res chain seq x y z
N MET A 1 -20.85 -4.62 -20.48
CA MET A 1 -19.81 -5.51 -19.93
C MET A 1 -18.42 -5.13 -20.52
N LYS A 2 -17.96 -3.90 -20.27
CA LYS A 2 -16.62 -3.39 -20.64
C LYS A 2 -16.37 -2.12 -19.81
N ALA A 3 -15.54 -2.18 -18.77
CA ALA A 3 -14.96 -1.00 -18.10
C ALA A 3 -13.89 -1.31 -17.04
N TRP A 4 -13.54 -2.58 -16.79
CA TRP A 4 -12.69 -2.92 -15.63
C TRP A 4 -11.19 -2.93 -15.95
N TYR A 5 -10.80 -2.65 -17.19
CA TYR A 5 -9.42 -2.36 -17.55
C TYR A 5 -9.15 -0.86 -17.41
N THR A 6 -9.15 -0.35 -16.18
CA THR A 6 -8.61 0.98 -15.92
C THR A 6 -7.71 0.97 -14.70
N LEU A 7 -6.44 0.69 -14.98
CA LEU A 7 -5.27 1.31 -14.37
C LEU A 7 -4.97 0.97 -12.91
N LEU A 8 -4.21 -0.12 -12.74
CA LEU A 8 -3.14 -0.17 -11.74
C LEU A 8 -2.03 0.81 -12.19
N THR A 9 -2.31 2.12 -12.20
CA THR A 9 -1.30 3.13 -12.50
C THR A 9 -0.43 3.35 -11.28
N LEU A 10 0.71 2.67 -11.25
CA LEU A 10 1.82 3.00 -10.39
C LEU A 10 2.43 4.32 -10.90
N ARG A 11 1.97 5.47 -10.40
CA ARG A 11 2.53 6.78 -10.75
C ARG A 11 3.43 7.26 -9.62
N ILE A 12 4.73 7.35 -9.89
CA ILE A 12 5.68 7.97 -8.95
C ILE A 12 5.46 9.48 -9.01
N VAL A 13 4.81 10.04 -8.00
CA VAL A 13 4.68 11.49 -7.83
C VAL A 13 5.96 11.99 -7.14
N GLN A 14 6.80 12.76 -7.86
CA GLN A 14 7.87 13.58 -7.26
C GLN A 14 7.26 14.88 -6.74
N GLY A 15 7.43 15.17 -5.44
CA GLY A 15 6.83 16.32 -4.75
C GLY A 15 5.76 15.92 -3.74
N ASP A 16 4.92 16.86 -3.32
CA ASP A 16 3.77 16.61 -2.44
C ASP A 16 2.87 15.53 -3.03
N ARG A 17 2.78 14.38 -2.35
CA ARG A 17 1.98 13.25 -2.81
C ARG A 17 0.53 13.45 -2.38
N ARG A 18 -0.35 13.55 -3.37
CA ARG A 18 -1.77 13.90 -3.20
C ARG A 18 -2.60 12.96 -4.05
N LEU A 19 -3.70 12.44 -3.52
CA LEU A 19 -4.61 11.60 -4.31
C LEU A 19 -5.47 12.40 -5.29
N ASP A 20 -5.63 13.71 -5.07
CA ASP A 20 -6.41 14.61 -5.93
C ASP A 20 -5.87 14.73 -7.38
N VAL A 21 -4.59 14.43 -7.60
CA VAL A 21 -3.96 14.41 -8.92
C VAL A 21 -4.06 13.05 -9.63
N ILE A 22 -4.59 12.03 -8.95
CA ILE A 22 -4.75 10.66 -9.49
C ILE A 22 -6.23 10.44 -9.82
N PRO A 23 -6.58 10.02 -11.04
CA PRO A 23 -7.96 9.69 -11.38
C PRO A 23 -8.43 8.47 -10.58
N GLY A 24 -9.56 8.59 -9.90
CA GLY A 24 -10.17 7.51 -9.12
C GLY A 24 -10.83 8.01 -7.83
N SER A 25 -11.75 7.22 -7.28
CA SER A 25 -12.33 7.52 -5.97
C SER A 25 -11.35 7.18 -4.87
N LYS A 26 -11.17 8.08 -3.89
CA LYS A 26 -10.41 7.76 -2.66
C LYS A 26 -11.00 6.56 -1.92
N ALA A 27 -12.30 6.28 -2.05
CA ALA A 27 -12.94 5.11 -1.45
C ALA A 27 -12.43 3.77 -2.03
N CYS A 28 -11.85 3.77 -3.24
CA CYS A 28 -11.37 2.56 -3.91
C CYS A 28 -9.85 2.56 -4.15
N THR A 29 -9.11 3.51 -3.56
CA THR A 29 -7.68 3.71 -3.81
C THR A 29 -6.85 3.32 -2.60
N ILE A 30 -5.85 2.45 -2.79
CA ILE A 30 -4.84 2.14 -1.76
C ILE A 30 -3.51 2.76 -2.20
N ILE A 31 -2.81 3.36 -1.24
CA ILE A 31 -1.44 3.82 -1.41
C ILE A 31 -0.52 2.82 -0.72
N LEU A 32 0.56 2.42 -1.40
CA LEU A 32 1.65 1.67 -0.81
C LEU A 32 2.91 2.52 -0.88
N ASP A 33 3.45 2.91 0.28
CA ASP A 33 4.58 3.84 0.35
C ASP A 33 5.37 3.66 1.65
N ASP A 34 6.67 3.94 1.63
CA ASP A 34 7.55 3.87 2.79
C ASP A 34 7.61 5.17 3.61
N LYS A 35 7.04 6.26 3.08
CA LYS A 35 7.09 7.58 3.71
C LYS A 35 5.72 8.17 3.97
N ARG A 36 5.20 7.99 5.18
CA ARG A 36 3.93 8.60 5.59
C ARG A 36 3.93 10.13 5.55
N SER A 37 5.07 10.76 5.80
CA SER A 37 5.18 12.22 5.92
C SER A 37 4.96 12.98 4.62
N VAL A 38 5.20 12.36 3.46
CA VAL A 38 5.04 13.01 2.14
C VAL A 38 3.59 13.06 1.65
N TRP A 39 2.67 12.40 2.37
CA TRP A 39 1.23 12.41 2.09
C TRP A 39 0.50 13.40 3.00
N ARG A 40 -0.49 14.10 2.44
CA ARG A 40 -1.39 14.97 3.22
C ARG A 40 -2.16 14.16 4.27
N LYS A 41 -2.55 14.82 5.36
CA LYS A 41 -3.26 14.18 6.48
C LYS A 41 -4.50 13.40 6.02
N GLU A 42 -5.26 13.95 5.08
CA GLU A 42 -6.48 13.35 4.51
C GLU A 42 -6.22 12.11 3.63
N ASP A 43 -5.04 11.97 3.03
CA ASP A 43 -4.71 10.84 2.15
C ASP A 43 -4.05 9.69 2.92
N ARG A 44 -3.60 9.93 4.16
CA ARG A 44 -2.95 8.91 5.01
C ARG A 44 -3.88 7.79 5.44
N GLU A 45 -5.20 7.96 5.33
CA GLU A 45 -6.15 6.88 5.60
C GLU A 45 -6.05 5.76 4.57
N ASN A 46 -5.72 6.12 3.32
CA ASN A 46 -5.50 5.21 2.20
C ASN A 46 -4.11 4.54 2.19
N LEU A 47 -3.22 4.94 3.11
CA LEU A 47 -1.82 4.49 3.12
C LEU A 47 -1.61 3.18 3.88
N ILE A 48 -1.07 2.19 3.20
CA ILE A 48 -0.33 1.08 3.80
C ILE A 48 1.13 1.52 3.86
N GLU A 49 1.61 1.80 5.07
CA GLU A 49 3.01 2.15 5.30
C GLU A 49 3.85 0.87 5.23
N MET A 50 4.74 0.79 4.24
CA MET A 50 5.65 -0.34 4.06
C MET A 50 7.04 -0.02 4.60
N VAL A 51 7.80 -1.07 4.91
CA VAL A 51 9.23 -0.92 5.20
C VAL A 51 9.94 -0.39 3.95
N ALA A 52 10.79 0.61 4.11
CA ALA A 52 11.60 1.15 3.02
C ALA A 52 12.42 0.05 2.34
N TYR A 53 12.21 -0.13 1.04
CA TYR A 53 12.88 -1.18 0.28
C TYR A 53 14.30 -0.76 -0.11
N ASN A 54 15.24 -0.98 0.79
CA ASN A 54 16.66 -0.83 0.52
C ASN A 54 17.21 -2.13 -0.03
N PHE A 55 17.31 -2.25 -1.35
CA PHE A 55 17.84 -3.44 -2.01
C PHE A 55 19.36 -3.55 -1.89
N PHE A 56 20.08 -2.44 -2.09
CA PHE A 56 21.54 -2.43 -2.10
C PHE A 56 22.10 -2.39 -0.68
N ALA A 57 23.05 -3.28 -0.38
CA ALA A 57 23.77 -3.32 0.88
C ALA A 57 24.41 -1.97 1.25
N SER A 58 24.96 -1.27 0.25
CA SER A 58 25.59 0.04 0.42
C SER A 58 24.62 1.10 0.98
N SER A 59 23.33 1.02 0.65
CA SER A 59 22.30 1.93 1.18
C SER A 59 22.08 1.77 2.70
N CYS A 60 22.41 0.61 3.25
CA CYS A 60 22.29 0.31 4.69
C CYS A 60 23.61 0.50 5.45
N GLN A 61 24.73 0.73 4.75
CA GLN A 61 26.04 0.95 5.38
C GLN A 61 26.22 2.39 5.87
N SER A 62 25.49 3.36 5.28
CA SER A 62 25.50 4.75 5.72
C SER A 62 24.67 5.00 7.00
N SER A 63 23.91 4.02 7.49
CA SER A 63 23.22 4.13 8.77
C SER A 63 24.14 3.83 9.94
N TYR A 64 23.87 4.40 11.11
CA TYR A 64 24.59 4.07 12.34
C TYR A 64 23.62 3.50 13.40
N PRO A 65 23.76 2.22 13.80
CA PRO A 65 24.73 1.25 13.30
C PRO A 65 24.42 0.77 11.86
N PRO A 66 25.41 0.24 11.13
CA PRO A 66 25.17 -0.42 9.85
C PRO A 66 24.26 -1.64 10.04
N HIS A 67 23.39 -1.90 9.08
CA HIS A 67 22.54 -3.09 9.07
C HIS A 67 22.58 -3.76 7.69
N LYS A 68 22.17 -5.03 7.63
CA LYS A 68 22.01 -5.74 6.36
C LYS A 68 20.69 -5.33 5.71
N SER A 69 20.70 -5.19 4.40
CA SER A 69 19.49 -5.02 3.59
C SER A 69 18.56 -6.24 3.70
N LEU A 70 17.27 -6.03 3.46
CA LEU A 70 16.28 -7.13 3.42
C LEU A 70 16.63 -8.17 2.34
N SER A 71 17.29 -7.74 1.26
CA SER A 71 17.77 -8.63 0.20
C SER A 71 18.96 -9.48 0.64
N GLU A 72 19.94 -8.90 1.35
CA GLU A 72 21.05 -9.67 1.95
C GLU A 72 20.57 -10.70 2.96
N LEU A 73 19.53 -10.36 3.72
CA LEU A 73 18.86 -11.27 4.64
C LEU A 73 17.96 -12.29 3.92
N LYS A 74 17.70 -12.12 2.61
CA LYS A 74 16.77 -12.93 1.79
C LYS A 74 15.36 -13.01 2.36
N ILE A 75 14.93 -11.96 3.06
CA ILE A 75 13.60 -11.87 3.67
C ILE A 75 12.66 -10.97 2.88
N ASP A 76 13.13 -10.23 1.88
CA ASP A 76 12.26 -9.38 1.08
C ASP A 76 11.25 -10.17 0.24
N LYS A 77 11.71 -11.27 -0.38
CA LYS A 77 10.93 -12.11 -1.31
C LYS A 77 10.58 -13.49 -0.76
N ARG A 78 10.83 -13.75 0.52
CA ARG A 78 10.53 -15.04 1.14
C ARG A 78 9.02 -15.29 1.09
N GLU A 79 8.61 -16.43 0.56
CA GLU A 79 7.19 -16.69 0.25
C GLU A 79 6.30 -16.77 1.49
N ALA A 80 6.81 -17.35 2.58
CA ALA A 80 6.02 -17.60 3.78
C ALA A 80 5.68 -16.31 4.57
N ASP A 81 6.66 -15.43 4.74
CA ASP A 81 6.59 -14.29 5.67
C ASP A 81 7.55 -13.15 5.26
N GLY A 82 7.97 -13.13 4.00
CA GLY A 82 8.82 -12.06 3.49
C GLY A 82 8.06 -10.75 3.35
N THR A 83 8.78 -9.63 3.34
CA THR A 83 8.17 -8.29 3.34
C THR A 83 7.15 -8.10 2.22
N LEU A 84 7.47 -8.53 0.99
CA LEU A 84 6.55 -8.43 -0.13
C LEU A 84 5.37 -9.40 -0.03
N ALA A 85 5.59 -10.60 0.52
CA ALA A 85 4.53 -11.59 0.74
C ALA A 85 3.50 -11.06 1.75
N SER A 86 3.97 -10.46 2.85
CA SER A 86 3.09 -9.83 3.85
C SER A 86 2.28 -8.67 3.28
N ILE A 87 2.91 -7.79 2.49
CA ILE A 87 2.20 -6.68 1.82
C ILE A 87 1.14 -7.22 0.85
N LEU A 88 1.50 -8.23 0.03
CA LEU A 88 0.59 -8.85 -0.91
C LEU A 88 -0.62 -9.48 -0.19
N ASP A 89 -0.40 -10.13 0.94
CA ASP A 89 -1.47 -10.70 1.76
C ASP A 89 -2.44 -9.62 2.28
N VAL A 90 -1.91 -8.51 2.79
CA VAL A 90 -2.73 -7.36 3.21
C VAL A 90 -3.56 -6.82 2.04
N LEU A 91 -2.94 -6.63 0.86
CA LEU A 91 -3.65 -6.15 -0.32
C LEU A 91 -4.76 -7.11 -0.77
N LYS A 92 -4.51 -8.42 -0.74
CA LYS A 92 -5.50 -9.45 -1.08
C LYS A 92 -6.68 -9.42 -0.11
N ARG A 93 -6.42 -9.36 1.20
CA ARG A 93 -7.46 -9.28 2.24
C ARG A 93 -8.30 -8.01 2.10
N ALA A 94 -7.65 -6.86 1.90
CA ALA A 94 -8.34 -5.60 1.68
C ALA A 94 -9.24 -5.66 0.43
N TYR A 95 -8.72 -6.20 -0.67
CA TYR A 95 -9.48 -6.39 -1.92
C TYR A 95 -10.68 -7.33 -1.73
N GLN A 96 -10.49 -8.47 -1.07
CA GLN A 96 -11.57 -9.43 -0.79
C GLN A 96 -12.68 -8.81 0.07
N GLN A 97 -12.33 -8.10 1.14
CA GLN A 97 -13.31 -7.42 1.98
C GLN A 97 -14.06 -6.32 1.21
N PHE A 98 -13.35 -5.57 0.36
CA PHE A 98 -13.96 -4.56 -0.49
C PHE A 98 -14.99 -5.17 -1.45
N LEU A 99 -14.66 -6.27 -2.12
CA LEU A 99 -15.60 -6.98 -3.00
C LEU A 99 -16.82 -7.50 -2.25
N VAL A 100 -16.63 -8.03 -1.03
CA VAL A 100 -17.75 -8.48 -0.20
C VAL A 100 -18.68 -7.31 0.10
N MET A 101 -18.14 -6.16 0.53
CA MET A 101 -18.95 -4.96 0.80
C MET A 101 -19.66 -4.45 -0.46
N ASP A 102 -18.99 -4.43 -1.61
CA ASP A 102 -19.55 -3.97 -2.89
C ASP A 102 -20.67 -4.87 -3.40
N SER A 103 -20.56 -6.18 -3.14
CA SER A 103 -21.59 -7.15 -3.52
C SER A 103 -22.84 -7.11 -2.64
N GLN A 104 -22.76 -6.51 -1.46
CA GLN A 104 -23.92 -6.40 -0.58
C GLN A 104 -24.84 -5.27 -1.05
N ILE A 105 -26.13 -5.57 -1.20
CA ILE A 105 -27.18 -4.57 -1.51
C ILE A 105 -27.43 -3.75 -0.24
N THR A 106 -26.50 -2.85 0.07
CA THR A 106 -26.58 -1.93 1.21
C THR A 106 -26.59 -0.50 0.70
N ALA A 107 -27.14 0.41 1.50
CA ALA A 107 -27.14 1.84 1.17
C ALA A 107 -25.74 2.49 1.34
N VAL A 108 -24.77 1.76 1.90
CA VAL A 108 -23.44 2.29 2.22
C VAL A 108 -22.48 1.89 1.10
N GLN A 109 -21.84 2.89 0.47
CA GLN A 109 -20.81 2.62 -0.51
C GLN A 109 -19.57 2.00 0.18
N PRO A 110 -18.96 0.97 -0.40
CA PRO A 110 -17.71 0.40 0.10
C PRO A 110 -16.61 1.45 0.18
N ASP A 111 -15.85 1.42 1.26
CA ASP A 111 -14.72 2.32 1.47
C ASP A 111 -13.51 1.54 1.97
N VAL A 112 -12.44 1.54 1.17
CA VAL A 112 -11.20 0.88 1.51
C VAL A 112 -10.56 1.45 2.78
N ARG A 113 -10.84 2.71 3.13
CA ARG A 113 -10.32 3.34 4.35
C ARG A 113 -10.91 2.72 5.61
N SER A 114 -12.18 2.32 5.59
CA SER A 114 -12.79 1.62 6.74
C SER A 114 -12.17 0.23 6.89
N ILE A 115 -11.99 -0.49 5.78
CA ILE A 115 -11.33 -1.80 5.74
C ILE A 115 -9.91 -1.71 6.32
N LEU A 116 -9.09 -0.77 5.82
CA LEU A 116 -7.72 -0.58 6.32
C LEU A 116 -7.70 -0.18 7.79
N LYS A 117 -8.67 0.60 8.26
CA LYS A 117 -8.79 0.97 9.68
C LYS A 117 -9.10 -0.24 10.56
N ASP A 118 -9.94 -1.15 10.09
CA ASP A 118 -10.27 -2.38 10.83
C ASP A 118 -9.13 -3.39 10.82
N MET A 119 -8.38 -3.49 9.72
CA MET A 119 -7.19 -4.35 9.61
C MET A 119 -6.00 -3.91 10.49
N ARG A 120 -6.01 -2.65 10.99
CA ARG A 120 -4.97 -2.10 11.88
C ARG A 120 -5.26 -2.34 13.36
N LYS A 121 -6.46 -2.80 13.72
CA LYS A 121 -6.83 -3.18 15.09
C LYS A 121 -6.22 -4.53 15.45
#